data_AF-A0A136A379-F1
#
_entry.id   AF-A0A136A379-F1
#
_cell.length_a   1.000
_cell.length_b   1.000
_cell.length_c   1.000
_cell.angle_alpha   90.00
_cell.angle_beta   90.00
_cell.angle_gamma   90.00
#
_symmetry.space_group_name_H-M   'P 1'
#
loop_
_entity.id
_entity.type
_entity.pdbx_description
1 polymer ?
#
loop_
_entity_poly.entity_id
_entity_poly.type
_entity_poly.pdbx_seq_one_letter_code
_entity_poly.pdbx_strand_id
1 'polypeptide(L)'
;METSVREIEEYSKKLGFECHHSENRLRISNDQTAFFLHMEIKNKNKIYIYCSVRLSSWQVIDERTDFHEILSILFASFVRTNKPYWNSTFADMEHPVIDAPTEIYLRQIVFTQPYNGENSFVVFNLAKTKELITLLYSFNYLTRHFIGFDHSSERRFVLPCLELSWELELKKAFGAQGDLWQANTRVNPDWFHYINVGKGISMIKSESVSYALKLFISKIGKHRYIRYEKFDLVFNKNNQNVQVRKLVIDGYKALNSFETSGKFFKLILDGCIILVKSNLIYICYTPTGQNAVEYVKREIIHRRRLENKYLFREKAYSWNKHCNPALFEDFCLSILRILPQTESVRKASPLNEPDEGMDIIWEIKSISPKVLGENISPFITERIVVQCKAAAKPIGKGLITDVSDTIEYHNASGYHLMTSAPSITRTLRNYLIRKKDRGFKIDWWSSIEIEELVDKHPQLLSGYESILQMI
;
A
#
# COMPACT_ATOMS: atom_id res chain seq x y z
N MET A 1 -20.46 15.67 -11.37
CA MET A 1 -19.22 15.02 -11.85
C MET A 1 -18.54 15.92 -12.87
N GLU A 2 -19.23 16.31 -13.94
CA GLU A 2 -18.71 17.19 -15.00
C GLU A 2 -18.06 18.51 -14.52
N THR A 3 -18.68 19.20 -13.55
CA THR A 3 -18.12 20.45 -13.01
C THR A 3 -16.74 20.25 -12.37
N SER A 4 -16.56 19.16 -11.61
CA SER A 4 -15.28 18.86 -10.95
C SER A 4 -14.19 18.48 -11.95
N VAL A 5 -14.56 17.79 -13.03
CA VAL A 5 -13.64 17.45 -14.12
C VAL A 5 -13.14 18.72 -14.80
N ARG A 6 -14.06 19.61 -15.23
CA ARG A 6 -13.71 20.88 -15.89
C ARG A 6 -12.79 21.76 -15.03
N GLU A 7 -13.07 21.87 -13.73
CA GLU A 7 -12.22 22.64 -12.82
C GLU A 7 -10.79 22.09 -12.70
N ILE A 8 -10.62 20.76 -12.71
CA ILE A 8 -9.30 20.13 -12.67
C ILE A 8 -8.59 20.37 -14.00
N GLU A 9 -9.29 20.23 -15.12
CA GLU A 9 -8.71 20.47 -16.44
C GLU A 9 -8.26 21.92 -16.63
N GLU A 10 -9.10 22.89 -16.29
CA GLU A 10 -8.75 24.32 -16.37
C GLU A 10 -7.53 24.64 -15.50
N TYR A 11 -7.47 24.08 -14.29
CA TYR A 11 -6.32 24.26 -13.40
C TYR A 11 -5.05 23.62 -13.96
N SER A 12 -5.17 22.41 -14.52
CA SER A 12 -4.03 21.67 -15.10
C SER A 12 -3.48 22.36 -16.35
N LYS A 13 -4.35 22.83 -17.25
CA LYS A 13 -3.99 23.58 -18.45
C LYS A 13 -3.30 24.90 -18.11
N LYS A 14 -3.74 25.61 -17.06
CA LYS A 14 -3.06 26.82 -16.56
C LYS A 14 -1.62 26.58 -16.11
N LEU A 15 -1.31 25.37 -15.66
CA LEU A 15 0.04 24.94 -15.28
C LEU A 15 0.83 24.30 -16.43
N GLY A 16 0.28 24.27 -17.65
CA GLY A 16 0.93 23.72 -18.84
C GLY A 16 0.88 22.19 -18.92
N PHE A 17 -0.11 21.54 -18.30
CA PHE A 17 -0.38 20.13 -18.50
C PHE A 17 -1.41 19.91 -19.62
N GLU A 18 -1.24 18.80 -20.31
CA GLU A 18 -2.25 18.23 -21.20
C GLU A 18 -3.22 17.35 -20.43
N CYS A 19 -4.47 17.29 -20.89
CA CYS A 19 -5.54 16.51 -20.29
C CYS A 19 -6.07 15.51 -21.32
N HIS A 20 -6.08 14.23 -20.98
CA HIS A 20 -6.64 13.17 -21.80
C HIS A 20 -7.75 12.43 -21.06
N HIS A 21 -8.85 12.16 -21.75
CA HIS A 21 -9.99 11.43 -21.22
C HIS A 21 -9.95 9.97 -21.69
N SER A 22 -10.18 9.05 -20.75
CA SER A 22 -10.30 7.61 -21.01
C SER A 22 -11.43 7.08 -20.14
N GLU A 23 -12.55 6.70 -20.76
CA GLU A 23 -13.75 6.19 -20.07
C GLU A 23 -14.18 7.10 -18.88
N ASN A 24 -13.87 6.69 -17.65
CA ASN A 24 -14.18 7.39 -16.39
C ASN A 24 -12.94 8.02 -15.72
N ARG A 25 -11.86 8.21 -16.48
CA ARG A 25 -10.57 8.70 -15.97
C ARG A 25 -10.10 9.93 -16.71
N LEU A 26 -9.54 10.85 -15.93
CA LEU A 26 -8.78 11.98 -16.41
C LEU A 26 -7.30 11.68 -16.19
N ARG A 27 -6.52 11.68 -17.26
CA ARG A 27 -5.06 11.63 -17.20
C ARG A 27 -4.52 13.02 -17.49
N ILE A 28 -3.66 13.54 -16.61
CA ILE A 28 -2.89 14.74 -16.89
C ILE A 28 -1.41 14.41 -17.04
N SER A 29 -0.76 15.07 -17.98
CA SER A 29 0.64 14.80 -18.31
C SER A 29 1.31 16.02 -18.93
N ASN A 30 2.64 16.00 -18.92
CA ASN A 30 3.46 16.90 -19.70
C ASN A 30 4.48 16.05 -20.45
N ASP A 31 4.47 16.12 -21.78
CA ASP A 31 5.27 15.29 -22.68
C ASP A 31 6.78 15.40 -22.45
N GLN A 32 7.23 16.45 -21.77
CA GLN A 32 8.64 16.65 -21.43
C GLN A 32 9.05 15.94 -20.13
N THR A 33 8.13 15.21 -19.49
CA THR A 33 8.32 14.64 -18.15
C THR A 33 7.93 13.17 -18.12
N ALA A 34 8.46 12.42 -17.14
CA ALA A 34 8.18 11.00 -16.97
C ALA A 34 6.84 10.70 -16.27
N PHE A 35 6.12 11.74 -15.83
CA PHE A 35 5.03 11.59 -14.86
C PHE A 35 3.66 11.78 -15.52
N PHE A 36 2.78 10.82 -15.27
CA PHE A 36 1.39 10.89 -15.65
C PHE A 36 0.55 10.77 -14.38
N LEU A 37 -0.36 11.72 -14.16
CA LEU A 37 -1.27 11.68 -13.01
C LEU A 37 -2.65 11.25 -13.49
N HIS A 38 -3.13 10.14 -12.94
CA HIS A 38 -4.38 9.50 -13.32
C HIS A 38 -5.42 9.72 -12.22
N MET A 39 -6.64 10.08 -12.61
CA MET A 39 -7.71 10.44 -11.68
C MET A 39 -9.02 9.73 -12.05
N GLU A 40 -9.58 8.96 -11.13
CA GLU A 40 -10.97 8.50 -11.19
C GLU A 40 -11.85 9.45 -10.37
N ILE A 41 -12.70 10.24 -11.05
CA ILE A 41 -13.48 11.30 -10.42
C ILE A 41 -14.91 10.81 -10.21
N LYS A 42 -15.28 10.44 -8.97
CA LYS A 42 -16.67 10.12 -8.62
C LYS A 42 -17.47 11.39 -8.34
N ASN A 43 -16.93 12.26 -7.50
CA ASN A 43 -17.47 13.59 -7.22
C ASN A 43 -16.38 14.51 -6.61
N LYS A 44 -16.72 15.77 -6.30
CA LYS A 44 -15.76 16.77 -5.77
C LYS A 44 -15.05 16.37 -4.46
N ASN A 45 -15.61 15.43 -3.70
CA ASN A 45 -15.08 14.96 -2.43
C ASN A 45 -14.49 13.54 -2.51
N LYS A 46 -14.65 12.86 -3.65
CA LYS A 46 -14.25 11.46 -3.85
C LYS A 46 -13.55 11.32 -5.20
N ILE A 47 -12.24 11.54 -5.17
CA ILE A 47 -11.32 11.44 -6.32
C ILE A 47 -10.21 10.45 -5.94
N TYR A 48 -10.05 9.40 -6.76
CA TYR A 48 -8.95 8.45 -6.59
C TYR A 48 -7.80 8.85 -7.50
N ILE A 49 -6.58 8.94 -6.96
CA ILE A 49 -5.42 9.43 -7.69
C ILE A 49 -4.24 8.47 -7.54
N TYR A 50 -3.59 8.17 -8.66
CA TYR A 50 -2.29 7.52 -8.71
C TYR A 50 -1.41 8.21 -9.75
N CYS A 51 -0.09 8.14 -9.57
CA CYS A 51 0.86 8.65 -10.53
C CYS A 51 1.63 7.50 -11.17
N SER A 52 1.82 7.49 -12.48
CA SER A 52 2.70 6.54 -13.16
C SER A 52 3.96 7.25 -13.64
N VAL A 53 5.10 6.60 -13.44
CA VAL A 53 6.41 7.02 -13.91
C VAL A 53 6.79 6.15 -15.09
N ARG A 54 6.91 6.75 -16.26
CA ARG A 54 7.30 6.07 -17.50
C ARG A 54 8.15 6.97 -18.37
N LEU A 55 9.22 6.40 -18.92
CA LEU A 55 10.00 7.01 -19.98
C LEU A 55 9.91 6.17 -21.26
N SER A 56 9.85 6.84 -22.40
CA SER A 56 9.93 6.21 -23.72
C SER A 56 11.38 6.03 -24.16
N SER A 57 11.61 5.14 -25.13
CA SER A 57 12.91 4.94 -25.79
C SER A 57 13.42 6.20 -26.50
N TRP A 58 12.53 7.15 -26.82
CA TRP A 58 12.88 8.45 -27.40
C TRP A 58 13.42 9.44 -26.37
N GLN A 59 13.07 9.25 -25.09
CA GLN A 59 13.51 10.11 -23.99
C GLN A 59 14.81 9.60 -23.36
N VAL A 60 14.92 8.28 -23.20
CA VAL A 60 16.10 7.61 -22.63
C VAL A 60 16.36 6.35 -23.44
N ILE A 61 17.60 6.20 -23.90
CA ILE A 61 18.08 5.03 -24.63
C ILE A 61 18.33 3.90 -23.61
N ASP A 62 18.03 2.66 -24.02
CA ASP A 62 18.21 1.40 -23.26
C ASP A 62 17.19 1.12 -22.12
N GLU A 63 17.59 0.20 -21.24
CA GLU A 63 16.95 -0.20 -19.99
C GLU A 63 16.77 1.04 -19.07
N ARG A 64 15.63 1.13 -18.36
CA ARG A 64 15.14 2.36 -17.70
C ARG A 64 14.77 2.16 -16.22
N THR A 65 15.12 1.02 -15.63
CA THR A 65 14.78 0.65 -14.25
C THR A 65 15.30 1.68 -13.26
N ASP A 66 16.54 2.12 -13.44
CA ASP A 66 17.17 3.12 -12.60
C ASP A 66 16.39 4.44 -12.60
N PHE A 67 15.98 4.94 -13.77
CA PHE A 67 15.13 6.12 -13.87
C PHE A 67 13.77 5.92 -13.21
N HIS A 68 13.09 4.80 -13.46
CA HIS A 68 11.79 4.54 -12.84
C HIS A 68 11.88 4.49 -11.32
N GLU A 69 12.93 3.87 -10.77
CA GLU A 69 13.17 3.83 -9.32
C GLU A 69 13.55 5.19 -8.75
N ILE A 70 14.55 5.87 -9.31
CA ILE A 70 15.08 7.14 -8.79
C ILE A 70 14.02 8.25 -8.87
N LEU A 71 13.35 8.40 -10.02
CA LEU A 71 12.34 9.45 -10.21
C LEU A 71 11.12 9.23 -9.30
N SER A 72 10.67 7.98 -9.15
CA SER A 72 9.52 7.67 -8.29
C SER A 72 9.84 7.93 -6.81
N ILE A 73 11.03 7.57 -6.35
CA ILE A 73 11.49 7.81 -4.97
C ILE A 73 11.65 9.31 -4.71
N LEU A 74 12.27 10.04 -5.63
CA LEU A 74 12.41 11.49 -5.51
C LEU A 74 11.05 12.18 -5.45
N PHE A 75 10.11 11.81 -6.32
CA PHE A 75 8.77 12.39 -6.31
C PHE A 75 8.00 12.07 -5.02
N ALA A 76 7.97 10.81 -4.60
CA ALA A 76 7.33 10.40 -3.35
C ALA A 76 7.93 11.13 -2.13
N SER A 77 9.26 11.26 -2.09
CA SER A 77 9.97 11.97 -1.03
C SER A 77 9.69 13.48 -1.05
N PHE A 78 9.63 14.08 -2.25
CA PHE A 78 9.29 15.50 -2.44
C PHE A 78 7.86 15.80 -1.98
N VAL A 79 6.89 14.97 -2.39
CA VAL A 79 5.49 15.12 -1.97
C VAL A 79 5.38 15.01 -0.46
N ARG A 80 5.97 13.97 0.14
CA ARG A 80 5.98 13.80 1.59
C ARG A 80 6.64 14.96 2.32
N THR A 81 7.66 15.57 1.74
CA THR A 81 8.33 16.70 2.39
C THR A 81 7.45 17.95 2.42
N ASN A 82 6.78 18.26 1.30
CA ASN A 82 5.93 19.44 1.18
C ASN A 82 4.55 19.23 1.81
N LYS A 83 4.10 17.98 1.89
CA LYS A 83 2.86 17.55 2.52
C LYS A 83 3.15 16.37 3.44
N PRO A 84 3.66 16.61 4.68
CA PRO A 84 4.11 15.55 5.59
C PRO A 84 3.05 14.60 6.12
N TYR A 85 1.80 14.75 5.69
CA TYR A 85 0.74 13.79 5.90
C TYR A 85 0.51 12.86 4.71
N TRP A 86 1.04 13.18 3.52
CA TRP A 86 1.00 12.31 2.35
C TRP A 86 2.16 11.32 2.36
N ASN A 87 1.81 10.04 2.26
CA ASN A 87 2.76 8.95 2.12
C ASN A 87 2.28 8.01 1.03
N SER A 88 3.20 7.26 0.42
CA SER A 88 2.90 6.44 -0.75
C SER A 88 3.62 5.11 -0.72
N THR A 89 3.04 4.15 -1.44
CA THR A 89 3.65 2.88 -1.83
C THR A 89 3.88 2.86 -3.34
N PHE A 90 4.64 1.87 -3.79
CA PHE A 90 4.92 1.63 -5.20
C PHE A 90 4.25 0.34 -5.66
N ALA A 91 3.88 0.29 -6.93
CA ALA A 91 3.51 -0.93 -7.63
C ALA A 91 4.29 -0.96 -8.94
N ASP A 92 4.97 -2.06 -9.21
CA ASP A 92 5.84 -2.22 -10.38
C ASP A 92 5.17 -3.09 -11.44
N MET A 93 5.50 -2.79 -12.68
CA MET A 93 5.19 -3.60 -13.85
C MET A 93 6.50 -4.12 -14.43
N GLU A 94 6.61 -5.43 -14.59
CA GLU A 94 7.68 -6.08 -15.37
C GLU A 94 7.48 -5.79 -16.87
N HIS A 95 8.52 -6.00 -17.68
CA HIS A 95 8.40 -5.80 -19.13
C HIS A 95 7.37 -6.78 -19.73
N PRO A 96 6.33 -6.31 -20.45
CA PRO A 96 5.23 -7.17 -20.87
C PRO A 96 5.60 -8.20 -21.95
N VAL A 97 6.77 -8.04 -22.58
CA VAL A 97 7.24 -8.86 -23.72
C VAL A 97 8.56 -9.58 -23.42
N ILE A 98 9.35 -9.08 -22.46
CA ILE A 98 10.71 -9.58 -22.20
C ILE A 98 10.67 -10.18 -20.81
N ASP A 99 11.11 -11.44 -20.67
CA ASP A 99 11.27 -12.09 -19.37
C ASP A 99 12.53 -11.56 -18.67
N ALA A 100 12.44 -10.32 -18.22
CA ALA A 100 13.47 -9.61 -17.47
C ALA A 100 12.91 -9.23 -16.10
N PRO A 101 12.93 -10.15 -15.12
CA PRO A 101 12.32 -9.92 -13.79
C PRO A 101 12.99 -8.81 -12.98
N THR A 102 14.16 -8.33 -13.43
CA THR A 102 14.86 -7.18 -12.86
C THR A 102 14.45 -5.85 -13.50
N GLU A 103 13.80 -5.87 -14.66
CA GLU A 103 13.37 -4.67 -15.38
C GLU A 103 12.05 -4.11 -14.81
N ILE A 104 12.09 -2.86 -14.38
CA ILE A 104 10.89 -2.06 -14.11
C ILE A 104 10.50 -1.38 -15.41
N TYR A 105 9.43 -1.84 -16.05
CA TYR A 105 8.87 -1.22 -17.25
C TYR A 105 8.07 0.04 -16.96
N LEU A 106 7.34 0.00 -15.85
CA LEU A 106 6.48 1.07 -15.37
C LEU A 106 6.40 0.98 -13.85
N ARG A 107 6.43 2.13 -13.18
CA ARG A 107 6.17 2.19 -11.74
C ARG A 107 5.00 3.12 -11.45
N GLN A 108 4.03 2.63 -10.67
CA GLN A 108 2.93 3.41 -10.15
C GLN A 108 3.20 3.81 -8.70
N ILE A 109 2.82 5.03 -8.36
CA ILE A 109 2.91 5.63 -7.03
C ILE A 109 1.48 5.82 -6.55
N VAL A 110 1.13 5.15 -5.46
CA VAL A 110 -0.21 5.19 -4.88
C VAL A 110 -0.12 5.80 -3.49
N PHE A 111 -0.89 6.86 -3.24
CA PHE A 111 -0.93 7.52 -1.95
C PHE A 111 -1.77 6.70 -0.97
N THR A 112 -1.18 6.34 0.15
CA THR A 112 -1.74 5.42 1.16
C THR A 112 -2.04 6.11 2.50
N GLN A 113 -1.50 7.31 2.72
CA GLN A 113 -1.76 8.14 3.91
C GLN A 113 -1.91 9.63 3.51
N PRO A 114 -2.68 10.46 4.26
CA PRO A 114 -3.20 10.21 5.60
C PRO A 114 -4.39 9.27 5.56
N TYR A 115 -4.52 8.53 6.65
CA TYR A 115 -5.63 7.62 6.85
C TYR A 115 -6.93 8.41 7.01
N ASN A 116 -7.81 8.35 5.99
CA ASN A 116 -9.16 8.93 6.04
C ASN A 116 -10.20 7.83 6.37
N GLY A 117 -9.86 6.89 7.24
CA GLY A 117 -10.59 5.62 7.50
C GLY A 117 -9.82 4.39 7.03
N GLU A 118 -10.31 3.16 7.25
CA GLU A 118 -9.69 1.86 6.88
C GLU A 118 -9.47 1.59 5.38
N ASN A 119 -9.54 2.61 4.53
CA ASN A 119 -9.07 2.52 3.16
C ASN A 119 -7.54 2.32 3.16
N SER A 120 -7.07 1.40 2.31
CA SER A 120 -5.64 1.19 2.07
C SER A 120 -5.00 2.30 1.22
N PHE A 121 -5.78 3.30 0.78
CA PHE A 121 -5.38 4.41 -0.06
C PHE A 121 -6.08 5.73 0.31
N VAL A 122 -5.52 6.84 -0.19
CA VAL A 122 -6.05 8.19 0.05
C VAL A 122 -7.15 8.52 -0.94
N VAL A 123 -8.30 8.95 -0.41
CA VAL A 123 -9.36 9.60 -1.20
C VAL A 123 -9.15 11.11 -1.18
N PHE A 124 -9.02 11.71 -2.35
CA PHE A 124 -8.80 13.14 -2.54
C PHE A 124 -10.12 13.89 -2.73
N ASN A 125 -10.15 15.13 -2.26
CA ASN A 125 -11.15 16.12 -2.67
C ASN A 125 -10.50 17.10 -3.65
N LEU A 126 -11.33 17.93 -4.30
CA LEU A 126 -10.89 18.85 -5.35
C LEU A 126 -9.73 19.78 -4.92
N ALA A 127 -9.75 20.28 -3.68
CA ALA A 127 -8.67 21.14 -3.16
C ALA A 127 -7.34 20.37 -3.04
N LYS A 128 -7.37 19.19 -2.42
CA LYS A 128 -6.20 18.30 -2.31
C LYS A 128 -5.70 17.84 -3.67
N THR A 129 -6.60 17.63 -4.64
CA THR A 129 -6.23 17.31 -6.02
C THR A 129 -5.43 18.46 -6.64
N LYS A 130 -5.93 19.70 -6.56
CA LYS A 130 -5.21 20.89 -7.08
C LYS A 130 -3.83 21.04 -6.42
N GLU A 131 -3.72 20.83 -5.10
CA GLU A 131 -2.43 20.84 -4.39
C GLU A 131 -1.44 19.80 -4.93
N LEU A 132 -1.89 18.56 -5.20
CA LEU A 132 -1.02 17.52 -5.75
C LEU A 132 -0.56 17.87 -7.18
N ILE A 133 -1.42 18.47 -8.00
CA ILE A 133 -1.06 18.95 -9.34
C ILE A 133 0.01 20.06 -9.24
N THR A 134 -0.12 20.99 -8.29
CA THR A 134 0.91 22.03 -8.05
C THR A 134 2.25 21.42 -7.63
N LEU A 135 2.24 20.37 -6.80
CA LEU A 135 3.46 19.66 -6.40
C LEU A 135 4.09 18.94 -7.59
N LEU A 136 3.29 18.30 -8.44
CA LEU A 136 3.78 17.66 -9.65
C LEU A 136 4.43 18.67 -10.59
N TYR A 137 3.79 19.82 -10.80
CA TYR A 137 4.36 20.93 -11.59
C TYR A 137 5.71 21.38 -11.02
N SER A 138 5.75 21.66 -9.71
CA SER A 138 6.96 22.13 -9.03
C SER A 138 8.08 21.09 -9.07
N PHE A 139 7.72 19.81 -8.91
CA PHE A 139 8.67 18.71 -9.01
C PHE A 139 9.23 18.63 -10.43
N ASN A 140 8.37 18.59 -11.45
CA ASN A 140 8.77 18.53 -12.85
C ASN A 140 9.75 19.65 -13.25
N TYR A 141 9.53 20.86 -12.75
CA TYR A 141 10.44 21.99 -12.94
C TYR A 141 11.82 21.75 -12.32
N LEU A 142 11.88 21.11 -11.15
CA LEU A 142 13.11 20.89 -10.38
C LEU A 142 13.78 19.53 -10.66
N THR A 143 13.09 18.58 -11.31
CA THR A 143 13.57 17.20 -11.48
C THR A 143 14.97 17.13 -12.06
N ARG A 144 15.27 17.94 -13.08
CA ARG A 144 16.61 17.98 -13.72
C ARG A 144 17.72 18.35 -12.74
N HIS A 145 17.45 19.28 -11.83
CA HIS A 145 18.40 19.65 -10.77
C HIS A 145 18.56 18.53 -9.74
N PHE A 146 17.46 17.85 -9.38
CA PHE A 146 17.51 16.76 -8.40
C PHE A 146 18.29 15.55 -8.89
N ILE A 147 18.24 15.25 -10.19
CA ILE A 147 19.01 14.15 -10.78
C ILE A 147 20.41 14.58 -11.23
N GLY A 148 20.70 15.88 -11.33
CA GLY A 148 21.99 16.38 -11.81
C GLY A 148 22.17 16.21 -13.32
N PHE A 149 21.11 16.47 -14.10
CA PHE A 149 21.16 16.38 -15.56
C PHE A 149 21.90 17.58 -16.16
N ASP A 150 22.98 17.34 -16.90
CA ASP A 150 23.72 18.38 -17.63
C ASP A 150 23.12 18.58 -19.05
N HIS A 151 22.93 19.84 -19.44
CA HIS A 151 22.43 20.21 -20.76
C HIS A 151 23.51 20.22 -21.85
N SER A 152 24.79 20.18 -21.48
CA SER A 152 25.92 20.38 -22.39
C SER A 152 26.49 19.10 -23.03
N SER A 153 26.17 17.91 -22.50
CA SER A 153 26.80 16.66 -22.92
C SER A 153 26.12 16.00 -24.13
N GLU A 154 26.90 15.51 -25.11
CA GLU A 154 26.41 14.66 -26.20
C GLU A 154 25.86 13.32 -25.67
N ARG A 155 24.66 12.94 -26.16
CA ARG A 155 23.87 11.76 -25.72
C ARG A 155 24.45 10.42 -26.21
N ARG A 156 25.66 10.02 -25.80
CA ARG A 156 26.17 8.68 -26.10
C ARG A 156 26.35 7.85 -24.83
N PHE A 157 25.42 6.93 -24.64
CA PHE A 157 25.55 5.79 -23.74
C PHE A 157 26.20 4.66 -24.55
N VAL A 158 27.45 4.34 -24.24
CA VAL A 158 28.09 3.12 -24.72
C VAL A 158 28.78 2.53 -23.52
N LEU A 159 28.29 1.41 -23.01
CA LEU A 159 29.10 0.41 -22.33
C LEU A 159 28.33 -0.92 -22.29
N PRO A 160 28.92 -2.04 -22.74
CA PRO A 160 28.51 -3.35 -22.24
C PRO A 160 28.70 -3.38 -20.71
N CYS A 161 27.90 -4.20 -20.02
CA CYS A 161 28.00 -4.45 -18.59
C CYS A 161 29.48 -4.58 -18.16
N LEU A 162 30.04 -3.56 -17.51
CA LEU A 162 31.40 -3.60 -17.00
C LEU A 162 31.40 -4.30 -15.66
N GLU A 163 32.08 -5.44 -15.59
CA GLU A 163 32.75 -5.87 -14.36
C GLU A 163 33.54 -4.66 -13.82
N LEU A 164 33.32 -4.22 -12.55
CA LEU A 164 34.34 -3.49 -11.77
C LEU A 164 33.94 -3.16 -10.31
N SER A 165 34.86 -3.51 -9.41
CA SER A 165 35.16 -2.97 -8.06
C SER A 165 34.10 -2.93 -6.95
N TRP A 166 32.80 -3.10 -7.22
CA TRP A 166 31.77 -3.09 -6.16
C TRP A 166 31.26 -4.48 -5.81
N GLU A 167 31.54 -5.52 -6.61
CA GLU A 167 31.04 -6.87 -6.31
C GLU A 167 31.49 -7.40 -4.96
N LEU A 168 32.76 -7.15 -4.59
CA LEU A 168 33.30 -7.53 -3.29
C LEU A 168 32.59 -6.80 -2.16
N GLU A 169 32.32 -5.50 -2.31
CA GLU A 169 31.66 -4.64 -1.34
C GLU A 169 30.16 -4.95 -1.26
N LEU A 170 29.49 -5.21 -2.38
CA LEU A 170 28.11 -5.69 -2.47
C LEU A 170 27.99 -7.09 -1.86
N LYS A 171 28.98 -7.98 -2.07
CA LYS A 171 29.05 -9.30 -1.45
C LYS A 171 29.33 -9.20 0.06
N LYS A 172 30.16 -8.25 0.50
CA LYS A 172 30.38 -7.94 1.92
C LYS A 172 29.09 -7.37 2.56
N ALA A 173 28.39 -6.47 1.86
CA ALA A 173 27.20 -5.80 2.35
C ALA A 173 25.97 -6.71 2.39
N PHE A 174 25.80 -7.55 1.35
CA PHE A 174 24.56 -8.28 1.09
C PHE A 174 24.73 -9.81 1.07
N GLY A 175 25.95 -10.33 1.13
CA GLY A 175 26.23 -11.77 1.00
C GLY A 175 26.10 -12.27 -0.44
N ALA A 176 25.83 -13.57 -0.61
CA ALA A 176 25.59 -14.17 -1.93
C ALA A 176 24.41 -13.51 -2.64
N GLN A 177 24.59 -13.01 -3.86
CA GLN A 177 23.61 -12.15 -4.53
C GLN A 177 22.43 -12.90 -5.15
N GLY A 178 22.59 -14.18 -5.49
CA GLY A 178 21.60 -14.93 -6.26
C GLY A 178 21.55 -14.45 -7.71
N ASP A 179 20.48 -14.80 -8.45
CA ASP A 179 20.39 -14.56 -9.90
C ASP A 179 19.49 -13.36 -10.29
N LEU A 180 18.72 -12.82 -9.35
CA LEU A 180 17.74 -11.75 -9.60
C LEU A 180 18.30 -10.36 -9.24
N TRP A 181 19.43 -10.00 -9.84
CA TRP A 181 20.04 -8.68 -9.65
C TRP A 181 20.54 -8.08 -10.96
N GLN A 182 20.65 -6.76 -10.99
CA GLN A 182 21.27 -6.02 -12.08
C GLN A 182 21.98 -4.77 -11.53
N ALA A 183 22.94 -4.27 -12.29
CA ALA A 183 23.59 -3.00 -12.03
C ALA A 183 23.78 -2.22 -13.32
N ASN A 184 23.67 -0.90 -13.25
CA ASN A 184 23.98 -0.01 -14.36
C ASN A 184 24.66 1.27 -13.86
N THR A 185 25.27 2.01 -14.78
CA THR A 185 25.91 3.30 -14.50
C THR A 185 25.56 4.27 -15.61
N ARG A 186 25.32 5.53 -15.25
CA ARG A 186 25.08 6.63 -16.19
C ARG A 186 26.05 7.77 -15.92
N VAL A 187 26.41 8.48 -16.98
CA VAL A 187 27.27 9.66 -16.94
C VAL A 187 26.45 10.96 -16.91
N ASN A 188 25.29 10.96 -17.55
CA ASN A 188 24.34 12.07 -17.49
C ASN A 188 22.88 11.58 -17.55
N PRO A 189 22.14 11.59 -16.43
CA PRO A 189 22.58 11.92 -15.07
C PRO A 189 23.73 11.03 -14.58
N ASP A 190 24.56 11.54 -13.64
CA ASP A 190 25.62 10.74 -13.03
C ASP A 190 25.10 9.92 -11.84
N TRP A 191 25.04 8.60 -12.04
CA TRP A 191 24.77 7.66 -10.97
C TRP A 191 25.25 6.24 -11.28
N PHE A 192 25.50 5.49 -10.22
CA PHE A 192 25.51 4.03 -10.23
C PHE A 192 24.24 3.53 -9.56
N HIS A 193 23.59 2.53 -10.15
CA HIS A 193 22.39 1.90 -9.62
C HIS A 193 22.58 0.38 -9.58
N TYR A 194 22.24 -0.21 -8.44
CA TYR A 194 22.21 -1.64 -8.20
C TYR A 194 20.84 -2.00 -7.64
N ILE A 195 20.23 -3.06 -8.14
CA ILE A 195 18.99 -3.62 -7.61
C ILE A 195 19.10 -5.14 -7.51
N ASN A 196 18.56 -5.69 -6.42
CA ASN A 196 18.38 -7.11 -6.22
C ASN A 196 16.91 -7.35 -5.83
N VAL A 197 16.14 -7.80 -6.82
CA VAL A 197 14.69 -8.01 -6.69
C VAL A 197 14.41 -9.14 -5.71
N GLY A 198 15.20 -10.22 -5.75
CA GLY A 198 15.03 -11.37 -4.85
C GLY A 198 15.18 -11.02 -3.37
N LYS A 199 15.97 -9.98 -3.05
CA LYS A 199 16.16 -9.47 -1.69
C LYS A 199 15.33 -8.22 -1.38
N GLY A 200 14.70 -7.62 -2.39
CA GLY A 200 13.97 -6.35 -2.25
C GLY A 200 14.89 -5.20 -1.82
N ILE A 201 16.09 -5.10 -2.38
CA ILE A 201 17.05 -4.03 -2.04
C ILE A 201 17.57 -3.32 -3.28
N SER A 202 17.84 -2.03 -3.14
CA SER A 202 18.56 -1.24 -4.14
C SER A 202 19.63 -0.37 -3.48
N MET A 203 20.71 -0.11 -4.21
CA MET A 203 21.76 0.82 -3.83
C MET A 203 21.99 1.81 -4.97
N ILE A 204 21.98 3.11 -4.65
CA ILE A 204 22.31 4.17 -5.60
C ILE A 204 23.50 4.95 -5.07
N LYS A 205 24.48 5.21 -5.93
CA LYS A 205 25.54 6.19 -5.67
C LYS A 205 25.35 7.36 -6.61
N SER A 206 25.01 8.52 -6.06
CA SER A 206 24.83 9.77 -6.80
C SER A 206 24.88 10.96 -5.86
N GLU A 207 25.66 11.99 -6.20
CA GLU A 207 25.76 13.21 -5.39
C GLU A 207 24.45 14.00 -5.40
N SER A 208 23.91 14.25 -6.59
CA SER A 208 22.70 15.06 -6.81
C SER A 208 21.47 14.43 -6.16
N VAL A 209 21.24 13.13 -6.40
CA VAL A 209 20.08 12.42 -5.84
C VAL A 209 20.18 12.35 -4.31
N SER A 210 21.38 12.06 -3.78
CA SER A 210 21.59 12.00 -2.33
C SER A 210 21.39 13.37 -1.68
N TYR A 211 21.88 14.43 -2.31
CA TYR A 211 21.70 15.80 -1.83
C TYR A 211 20.21 16.18 -1.77
N ALA A 212 19.47 15.93 -2.85
CA ALA A 212 18.03 16.16 -2.90
C ALA A 212 17.28 15.40 -1.78
N LEU A 213 17.56 14.11 -1.60
CA LEU A 213 16.93 13.31 -0.54
C LEU A 213 17.29 13.80 0.86
N LYS A 214 18.54 14.19 1.13
CA LYS A 214 18.91 14.76 2.43
C LYS A 214 18.15 16.06 2.72
N LEU A 215 18.03 16.94 1.72
CA LEU A 215 17.25 18.17 1.84
C LEU A 215 15.79 17.86 2.16
N PHE A 216 15.19 16.89 1.47
CA PHE A 216 13.82 16.45 1.70
C PHE A 216 13.64 15.91 3.12
N ILE A 217 14.48 14.94 3.52
CA ILE A 217 14.40 14.27 4.82
C ILE A 217 14.57 15.26 5.97
N SER A 218 15.47 16.24 5.84
CA SER A 218 15.74 17.24 6.88
C SER A 218 14.49 18.07 7.26
N LYS A 219 13.52 18.18 6.35
CA LYS A 219 12.29 18.99 6.52
C LYS A 219 11.09 18.21 7.09
N ILE A 220 11.14 16.87 7.16
CA ILE A 220 10.01 16.03 7.58
C ILE A 220 9.73 16.14 9.10
N GLY A 221 10.66 16.69 9.87
CA GLY A 221 10.52 16.89 11.32
C GLY A 221 10.85 15.64 12.13
N LYS A 222 10.58 15.68 13.44
CA LYS A 222 10.96 14.60 14.37
C LYS A 222 10.01 13.40 14.28
N HIS A 223 10.58 12.21 14.42
CA HIS A 223 9.83 10.96 14.57
C HIS A 223 9.62 10.62 16.04
N ARG A 224 8.46 10.05 16.37
CA ARG A 224 8.20 9.37 17.65
C ARG A 224 8.20 7.87 17.42
N TYR A 225 8.65 7.11 18.40
CA TYR A 225 8.83 5.67 18.29
C TYR A 225 8.12 4.94 19.43
N ILE A 226 7.44 3.84 19.11
CA ILE A 226 7.01 2.82 20.07
C ILE A 226 7.71 1.52 19.67
N ARG A 227 8.47 0.94 20.59
CA ARG A 227 9.18 -0.32 20.35
C ARG A 227 8.28 -1.50 20.71
N TYR A 228 8.19 -2.48 19.82
CA TYR A 228 7.48 -3.73 20.07
C TYR A 228 8.23 -4.89 19.41
N GLU A 229 8.80 -5.78 20.23
CA GLU A 229 9.61 -6.91 19.75
C GLU A 229 10.56 -6.46 18.62
N LYS A 230 10.61 -7.14 17.48
CA LYS A 230 11.46 -6.79 16.32
C LYS A 230 11.02 -5.56 15.52
N PHE A 231 9.90 -4.93 15.88
CA PHE A 231 9.30 -3.80 15.17
C PHE A 231 9.46 -2.49 15.94
N ASP A 232 9.59 -1.38 15.20
CA ASP A 232 9.33 -0.05 15.75
C ASP A 232 8.14 0.55 15.01
N LEU A 233 7.09 0.93 15.74
CA LEU A 233 6.07 1.83 15.21
C LEU A 233 6.62 3.25 15.19
N VAL A 234 6.55 3.89 14.04
CA VAL A 234 7.10 5.21 13.77
C VAL A 234 5.97 6.17 13.46
N PHE A 235 5.90 7.27 14.21
CA PHE A 235 4.88 8.29 14.06
C PHE A 235 5.53 9.60 13.63
N ASN A 236 5.01 10.22 12.59
CA ASN A 236 5.40 11.56 12.14
C ASN A 236 4.16 12.34 11.72
N LYS A 237 3.80 13.37 12.50
CA LYS A 237 2.52 14.08 12.35
C LYS A 237 1.35 13.07 12.32
N ASN A 238 0.64 12.97 11.20
CA ASN A 238 -0.49 12.06 11.01
C ASN A 238 -0.10 10.74 10.31
N ASN A 239 1.17 10.57 9.94
CA ASN A 239 1.65 9.33 9.34
C ASN A 239 2.05 8.31 10.39
N GLN A 240 1.68 7.05 10.13
CA GLN A 240 2.05 5.88 10.93
C GLN A 240 2.77 4.89 10.03
N ASN A 241 3.95 4.46 10.44
CA ASN A 241 4.72 3.45 9.73
C ASN A 241 5.24 2.40 10.71
N VAL A 242 5.65 1.25 10.18
CA VAL A 242 6.40 0.23 10.92
C VAL A 242 7.73 0.01 10.22
N GLN A 243 8.81 -0.08 10.98
CA GLN A 243 10.08 -0.57 10.49
C GLN A 243 10.46 -1.87 11.20
N VAL A 244 11.04 -2.80 10.45
CA VAL A 244 11.68 -4.00 11.02
C VAL A 244 13.09 -3.63 11.44
N ARG A 245 13.41 -3.73 12.73
CA ARG A 245 14.69 -3.28 13.29
C ARG A 245 15.91 -3.90 12.60
N LYS A 246 15.83 -5.20 12.29
CA LYS A 246 16.90 -5.93 11.60
C LYS A 246 17.20 -5.32 10.22
N LEU A 247 16.18 -5.04 9.40
CA LEU A 247 16.36 -4.49 8.05
C LEU A 247 17.02 -3.10 8.07
N VAL A 248 16.68 -2.27 9.07
CA VAL A 248 17.33 -0.96 9.25
C VAL A 248 18.80 -1.11 9.65
N ILE A 249 19.10 -2.04 10.58
CA ILE A 249 20.47 -2.33 11.00
C ILE A 249 21.30 -2.85 9.82
N ASP A 250 20.75 -3.76 9.03
CA ASP A 250 21.41 -4.32 7.86
C ASP A 250 21.69 -3.24 6.81
N GLY A 251 20.76 -2.29 6.59
CA GLY A 251 20.99 -1.12 5.75
C GLY A 251 22.09 -0.19 6.25
N TYR A 252 22.18 0.05 7.57
CA TYR A 252 23.30 0.81 8.14
C TYR A 252 24.65 0.10 7.96
N LYS A 253 24.69 -1.23 8.14
CA LYS A 253 25.89 -2.03 7.89
C LYS A 253 26.31 -1.96 6.42
N ALA A 254 25.35 -2.11 5.51
CA ALA A 254 25.60 -2.01 4.07
C ALA A 254 26.19 -0.64 3.70
N LEU A 255 25.59 0.47 4.15
CA LEU A 255 26.16 1.79 3.87
C LEU A 255 27.55 1.99 4.50
N ASN A 256 27.77 1.45 5.71
CA ASN A 256 29.07 1.53 6.39
C ASN A 256 30.18 0.70 5.72
N SER A 257 29.84 -0.35 4.94
CA SER A 257 30.86 -1.10 4.20
C SER A 257 31.40 -0.35 2.99
N PHE A 258 30.69 0.68 2.52
CA PHE A 258 31.14 1.55 1.42
C PHE A 258 31.77 2.84 1.92
N GLU A 259 31.19 3.45 2.96
CA GLU A 259 31.63 4.74 3.48
C GLU A 259 31.51 4.73 5.00
N THR A 260 32.62 4.93 5.72
CA THR A 260 32.61 4.89 7.19
C THR A 260 32.18 6.22 7.80
N SER A 261 32.39 7.33 7.10
CA SER A 261 32.15 8.69 7.61
C SER A 261 30.82 9.29 7.16
N GLY A 262 30.26 10.22 7.95
CA GLY A 262 29.05 10.97 7.59
C GLY A 262 27.78 10.54 8.30
N LYS A 263 26.81 11.45 8.31
CA LYS A 263 25.53 11.31 9.02
C LYS A 263 24.51 10.51 8.21
N PHE A 264 23.78 9.64 8.88
CA PHE A 264 22.63 8.95 8.31
C PHE A 264 21.38 9.82 8.28
N PHE A 265 20.69 9.78 7.15
CA PHE A 265 19.34 10.31 6.97
C PHE A 265 18.41 9.12 6.68
N LYS A 266 17.19 9.16 7.20
CA LYS A 266 16.22 8.07 7.04
C LYS A 266 14.85 8.60 6.65
N LEU A 267 14.23 7.95 5.67
CA LEU A 267 12.86 8.13 5.25
C LEU A 267 12.14 6.77 5.22
N ILE A 268 10.85 6.75 5.56
CA ILE A 268 10.08 5.49 5.66
C ILE A 268 8.78 5.61 4.85
N LEU A 269 8.83 5.37 3.53
CA LEU A 269 7.63 5.35 2.68
C LEU A 269 6.85 4.04 2.87
N ASP A 270 5.56 3.98 2.56
CA ASP A 270 4.69 2.84 2.92
C ASP A 270 5.10 1.49 2.32
N GLY A 271 5.90 1.50 1.25
CA GLY A 271 6.48 0.31 0.63
C GLY A 271 8.00 0.14 0.81
N CYS A 272 8.71 1.10 1.44
CA CYS A 272 10.16 0.99 1.58
C CYS A 272 10.77 1.85 2.70
N ILE A 273 11.97 1.47 3.12
CA ILE A 273 12.85 2.27 3.97
C ILE A 273 13.99 2.79 3.12
N ILE A 274 14.23 4.09 3.15
CA ILE A 274 15.33 4.75 2.44
C ILE A 274 16.31 5.28 3.47
N LEU A 275 17.57 4.91 3.33
CA LEU A 275 18.69 5.39 4.13
C LEU A 275 19.65 6.12 3.21
N VAL A 276 20.11 7.31 3.61
CA VAL A 276 21.07 8.11 2.84
C VAL A 276 22.27 8.42 3.72
N LYS A 277 23.48 8.17 3.21
CA LYS A 277 24.75 8.49 3.84
C LYS A 277 25.72 8.99 2.77
N SER A 278 26.30 10.18 2.95
CA SER A 278 27.20 10.77 1.94
C SER A 278 26.55 10.77 0.55
N ASN A 279 27.15 10.24 -0.50
CA ASN A 279 26.55 10.13 -1.83
C ASN A 279 25.87 8.76 -2.09
N LEU A 280 25.62 7.99 -1.04
CA LEU A 280 25.04 6.65 -1.11
C LEU A 280 23.62 6.63 -0.56
N ILE A 281 22.76 5.89 -1.26
CA ILE A 281 21.35 5.69 -0.93
C ILE A 281 21.10 4.18 -0.91
N TYR A 282 20.60 3.69 0.21
CA TYR A 282 20.15 2.32 0.37
C TYR A 282 18.63 2.30 0.48
N ILE A 283 17.98 1.45 -0.33
CA ILE A 283 16.53 1.27 -0.34
C ILE A 283 16.24 -0.18 0.02
N CYS A 284 15.36 -0.39 0.99
CA CYS A 284 14.85 -1.71 1.34
C CYS A 284 13.33 -1.71 1.15
N TYR A 285 12.88 -2.47 0.16
CA TYR A 285 11.47 -2.69 -0.15
C TYR A 285 10.89 -3.67 0.86
N THR A 286 9.99 -3.16 1.69
CA THR A 286 9.34 -3.93 2.73
C THR A 286 8.04 -3.21 3.11
N PRO A 287 6.95 -3.93 3.43
CA PRO A 287 5.73 -3.29 3.88
C PRO A 287 5.98 -2.49 5.17
N THR A 288 5.89 -1.16 5.10
CA THR A 288 6.00 -0.27 6.26
C THR A 288 4.72 0.50 6.54
N GLY A 289 3.79 0.51 5.59
CA GLY A 289 2.55 1.29 5.65
C GLY A 289 1.51 0.72 6.60
N GLN A 290 0.28 1.18 6.41
CA GLN A 290 -0.82 0.94 7.32
C GLN A 290 -1.11 -0.54 7.60
N ASN A 291 -1.02 -1.42 6.59
CA ASN A 291 -1.23 -2.86 6.79
C ASN A 291 -0.23 -3.45 7.81
N ALA A 292 1.03 -3.01 7.76
CA ALA A 292 2.05 -3.42 8.73
C ALA A 292 1.80 -2.79 10.11
N VAL A 293 1.35 -1.54 10.16
CA VAL A 293 0.95 -0.86 11.40
C VAL A 293 -0.19 -1.59 12.10
N GLU A 294 -1.26 -1.92 11.38
CA GLU A 294 -2.42 -2.63 11.94
C GLU A 294 -2.07 -4.05 12.36
N TYR A 295 -1.22 -4.75 11.61
CA TYR A 295 -0.67 -6.03 12.05
C TYR A 295 0.02 -5.91 13.42
N VAL A 296 0.95 -4.96 13.59
CA VAL A 296 1.66 -4.78 14.87
C VAL A 296 0.71 -4.32 15.98
N LYS A 297 -0.27 -3.44 15.69
CA LYS A 297 -1.28 -3.03 16.67
C LYS A 297 -2.13 -4.21 17.15
N ARG A 298 -2.58 -5.08 16.23
CA ARG A 298 -3.34 -6.29 16.57
C ARG A 298 -2.53 -7.20 17.49
N GLU A 299 -1.25 -7.40 17.22
CA GLU A 299 -0.36 -8.18 18.11
C GLU A 299 -0.23 -7.54 19.49
N ILE A 300 -0.06 -6.21 19.57
CA ILE A 300 -0.01 -5.48 20.85
C ILE A 300 -1.32 -5.62 21.62
N ILE A 301 -2.47 -5.46 20.95
CA ILE A 301 -3.80 -5.58 21.55
C ILE A 301 -4.02 -7.01 22.03
N HIS A 302 -3.70 -8.01 21.20
CA HIS A 302 -3.81 -9.42 21.55
C HIS A 302 -2.97 -9.74 22.80
N ARG A 303 -1.73 -9.27 22.85
CA ARG A 303 -0.85 -9.44 24.03
C ARG A 303 -1.46 -8.79 25.27
N ARG A 304 -1.94 -7.55 25.17
CA ARG A 304 -2.61 -6.83 26.27
C ARG A 304 -3.87 -7.53 26.74
N ARG A 305 -4.64 -8.13 25.84
CA ARG A 305 -5.84 -8.90 26.19
C ARG A 305 -5.49 -10.18 26.92
N LEU A 306 -4.43 -10.88 26.52
CA LEU A 306 -3.92 -12.03 27.25
C LEU A 306 -3.44 -11.61 28.65
N GLU A 307 -2.61 -10.56 28.72
CA GLU A 307 -2.15 -9.97 29.98
C GLU A 307 -3.35 -9.63 30.87
N ASN A 308 -4.33 -8.87 30.35
CA ASN A 308 -5.54 -8.52 31.10
C ASN A 308 -6.34 -9.76 31.51
N LYS A 309 -6.59 -10.72 30.63
CA LYS A 309 -7.32 -11.95 31.00
C LYS A 309 -6.68 -12.70 32.17
N TYR A 310 -5.35 -12.76 32.21
CA TYR A 310 -4.61 -13.45 33.27
C TYR A 310 -4.48 -12.61 34.54
N LEU A 311 -4.41 -11.28 34.41
CA LEU A 311 -4.15 -10.35 35.52
C LEU A 311 -5.43 -9.75 36.13
N PHE A 312 -6.47 -9.55 35.32
CA PHE A 312 -7.70 -8.82 35.61
C PHE A 312 -8.90 -9.59 35.03
N ARG A 313 -9.69 -10.24 35.89
CA ARG A 313 -10.86 -11.03 35.47
C ARG A 313 -11.99 -10.11 35.01
N GLU A 314 -12.05 -9.73 33.73
CA GLU A 314 -13.22 -8.99 33.20
C GLU A 314 -13.69 -9.49 31.84
N LYS A 315 -15.02 -9.49 31.67
CA LYS A 315 -15.73 -9.55 30.39
C LYS A 315 -16.41 -8.20 30.19
N ALA A 316 -16.08 -7.48 29.12
CA ALA A 316 -16.68 -6.19 28.78
C ALA A 316 -18.02 -6.32 28.02
N TYR A 317 -18.32 -7.50 27.47
CA TYR A 317 -19.46 -7.72 26.60
C TYR A 317 -20.26 -8.98 26.96
N SER A 318 -21.58 -8.89 26.79
CA SER A 318 -22.54 -9.97 26.94
C SER A 318 -23.24 -10.23 25.61
N TRP A 319 -23.02 -11.42 25.04
CA TRP A 319 -23.72 -11.89 23.85
C TRP A 319 -24.99 -12.63 24.21
N ASN A 320 -26.07 -12.36 23.49
CA ASN A 320 -27.29 -13.14 23.61
C ASN A 320 -27.11 -14.55 23.02
N LYS A 321 -27.35 -15.58 23.83
CA LYS A 321 -27.22 -16.99 23.44
C LYS A 321 -28.21 -17.41 22.35
N HIS A 322 -29.33 -16.71 22.22
CA HIS A 322 -30.40 -16.97 21.25
C HIS A 322 -30.53 -15.79 20.27
N CYS A 323 -29.41 -15.41 19.67
CA CYS A 323 -29.38 -14.35 18.67
C CYS A 323 -30.21 -14.74 17.44
N ASN A 324 -31.15 -13.87 17.04
CA ASN A 324 -31.92 -14.05 15.81
C ASN A 324 -30.96 -14.00 14.60
N PRO A 325 -30.92 -15.02 13.73
CA PRO A 325 -30.02 -15.06 12.58
C PRO A 325 -30.18 -13.87 11.62
N ALA A 326 -31.41 -13.46 11.32
CA ALA A 326 -31.69 -12.33 10.42
C ALA A 326 -31.21 -11.00 11.02
N LEU A 327 -31.44 -10.81 12.33
CA LEU A 327 -30.98 -9.60 13.02
C LEU A 327 -29.44 -9.59 13.13
N PHE A 328 -28.81 -10.75 13.30
CA PHE A 328 -27.36 -10.87 13.28
C PHE A 328 -26.76 -10.54 11.92
N GLU A 329 -27.39 -10.98 10.84
CA GLU A 329 -27.02 -10.61 9.48
C GLU A 329 -27.15 -9.10 9.25
N ASP A 330 -28.23 -8.46 9.73
CA ASP A 330 -28.38 -7.00 9.68
C ASP A 330 -27.29 -6.28 10.47
N PHE A 331 -26.89 -6.82 11.62
CA PHE A 331 -25.79 -6.30 12.41
C PHE A 331 -24.46 -6.41 11.66
N CYS A 332 -24.19 -7.55 11.03
CA CYS A 332 -23.02 -7.75 10.18
C CYS A 332 -23.02 -6.78 8.99
N LEU A 333 -24.18 -6.55 8.37
CA LEU A 333 -24.35 -5.58 7.29
C LEU A 333 -24.00 -4.16 7.74
N SER A 334 -24.45 -3.76 8.93
CA SER A 334 -24.15 -2.46 9.54
C SER A 334 -22.66 -2.30 9.86
N ILE A 335 -22.01 -3.36 10.37
CA ILE A 335 -20.56 -3.40 10.55
C ILE A 335 -19.86 -3.16 9.21
N LEU A 336 -20.18 -3.93 8.18
CA LEU A 336 -19.48 -3.81 6.89
C LEU A 336 -19.69 -2.44 6.23
N ARG A 337 -20.87 -1.82 6.38
CA ARG A 337 -21.17 -0.49 5.84
C ARG A 337 -20.33 0.63 6.42
N ILE A 338 -19.91 0.52 7.68
CA ILE A 338 -19.08 1.55 8.31
C ILE A 338 -17.60 1.38 7.96
N LEU A 339 -17.20 0.22 7.41
CA LEU A 339 -15.82 -0.03 7.01
C LEU A 339 -15.46 0.85 5.81
N PRO A 340 -14.42 1.69 5.90
CA PRO A 340 -14.11 2.69 4.87
C PRO A 340 -13.74 2.15 3.49
N GLN A 341 -13.22 0.91 3.40
CA GLN A 341 -12.95 0.17 2.15
C GLN A 341 -14.19 -0.26 1.39
N THR A 342 -15.37 -0.14 2.01
CA THR A 342 -16.64 -0.52 1.43
C THR A 342 -17.05 0.43 0.30
N GLU A 343 -17.10 -0.08 -0.92
CA GLU A 343 -17.76 0.59 -2.05
C GLU A 343 -19.25 0.31 -2.05
N SER A 344 -19.64 -0.95 -1.83
CA SER A 344 -21.03 -1.35 -1.70
C SER A 344 -21.17 -2.56 -0.80
N VAL A 345 -22.28 -2.62 -0.05
CA VAL A 345 -22.66 -3.77 0.78
C VAL A 345 -24.15 -3.98 0.58
N ARG A 346 -24.53 -5.19 0.15
CA ARG A 346 -25.93 -5.56 -0.10
C ARG A 346 -26.20 -6.99 0.38
N LYS A 347 -27.41 -7.22 0.88
CA LYS A 347 -27.91 -8.57 1.07
C LYS A 347 -28.04 -9.26 -0.28
N ALA A 348 -27.86 -10.55 -0.26
CA ALA A 348 -27.62 -11.28 -1.47
C ALA A 348 -28.89 -11.86 -2.12
N SER A 349 -29.92 -12.13 -1.32
CA SER A 349 -31.25 -12.55 -1.79
C SER A 349 -32.38 -11.72 -1.16
N PRO A 350 -33.47 -11.44 -1.90
CA PRO A 350 -34.74 -11.06 -1.32
C PRO A 350 -35.52 -12.31 -0.88
N LEU A 351 -35.46 -12.68 0.40
CA LEU A 351 -36.35 -13.53 1.21
C LEU A 351 -36.89 -14.91 0.69
N ASN A 352 -36.87 -15.25 -0.60
CA ASN A 352 -37.65 -16.36 -1.17
C ASN A 352 -36.88 -17.30 -2.14
N GLU A 353 -35.56 -17.17 -2.27
CA GLU A 353 -34.73 -18.14 -3.01
C GLU A 353 -33.85 -18.93 -2.02
N PRO A 354 -33.52 -20.21 -2.29
CA PRO A 354 -32.61 -20.96 -1.44
C PRO A 354 -31.24 -20.25 -1.40
N ASP A 355 -30.87 -19.73 -0.23
CA ASP A 355 -29.56 -19.13 -0.02
C ASP A 355 -28.49 -20.23 -0.07
N GLU A 356 -27.83 -20.37 -1.22
CA GLU A 356 -26.71 -21.30 -1.49
C GLU A 356 -25.42 -20.91 -0.71
N GLY A 357 -25.57 -20.58 0.58
CA GLY A 357 -24.48 -20.18 1.48
C GLY A 357 -24.13 -18.70 1.44
N MET A 358 -24.92 -17.86 0.77
CA MET A 358 -24.67 -16.44 0.54
C MET A 358 -25.64 -15.54 1.32
N ASP A 359 -25.14 -14.78 2.30
CA ASP A 359 -25.97 -13.83 3.05
C ASP A 359 -25.74 -12.38 2.58
N ILE A 360 -24.48 -11.98 2.39
CA ILE A 360 -24.10 -10.60 2.02
C ILE A 360 -23.07 -10.60 0.89
N ILE A 361 -23.23 -9.69 -0.07
CA ILE A 361 -22.21 -9.31 -1.04
C ILE A 361 -21.55 -8.01 -0.60
N TRP A 362 -20.23 -8.08 -0.39
CA TRP A 362 -19.41 -6.94 0.01
C TRP A 362 -18.41 -6.60 -1.11
N GLU A 363 -18.54 -5.41 -1.70
CA GLU A 363 -17.59 -4.91 -2.68
C GLU A 363 -16.61 -3.94 -1.99
N ILE A 364 -15.33 -4.29 -2.00
CA ILE A 364 -14.24 -3.50 -1.41
C ILE A 364 -13.35 -2.89 -2.48
N LYS A 365 -12.93 -1.64 -2.30
CA LYS A 365 -11.88 -1.04 -3.12
C LYS A 365 -10.52 -1.31 -2.47
N SER A 366 -9.57 -1.81 -3.25
CA SER A 366 -8.20 -2.07 -2.76
C SER A 366 -7.16 -1.71 -3.83
N ILE A 367 -5.89 -1.71 -3.45
CA ILE A 367 -4.76 -1.54 -4.38
C ILE A 367 -4.33 -2.92 -4.86
N SER A 368 -4.26 -3.11 -6.18
CA SER A 368 -3.66 -4.29 -6.79
C SER A 368 -2.18 -4.40 -6.39
N PRO A 369 -1.70 -5.58 -5.97
CA PRO A 369 -0.29 -5.77 -5.61
C PRO A 369 0.66 -5.68 -6.81
N LYS A 370 0.13 -5.82 -8.04
CA LYS A 370 0.87 -5.65 -9.29
C LYS A 370 0.21 -4.61 -10.17
N VAL A 371 0.99 -3.90 -10.97
CA VAL A 371 0.45 -3.05 -12.02
C VAL A 371 -0.18 -3.94 -13.10
N LEU A 372 -1.47 -3.75 -13.35
CA LEU A 372 -2.24 -4.57 -14.31
C LEU A 372 -2.04 -4.12 -15.76
N GLY A 373 -1.46 -2.94 -15.97
CA GLY A 373 -1.15 -2.36 -17.27
C GLY A 373 -1.00 -0.84 -17.18
N GLU A 374 -0.43 -0.21 -18.21
CA GLU A 374 -0.14 1.23 -18.24
C GLU A 374 -1.37 2.10 -18.00
N ASN A 375 -2.46 1.77 -18.69
CA ASN A 375 -3.72 2.48 -18.59
C ASN A 375 -4.72 1.69 -17.74
N ILE A 376 -4.28 0.85 -16.82
CA ILE A 376 -5.18 0.16 -15.88
C ILE A 376 -4.97 0.73 -14.49
N SER A 377 -6.09 1.07 -13.85
CA SER A 377 -6.07 1.61 -12.49
C SER A 377 -5.49 0.56 -11.53
N PRO A 378 -4.58 0.96 -10.61
CA PRO A 378 -4.21 0.08 -9.51
C PRO A 378 -5.37 -0.14 -8.55
N PHE A 379 -6.44 0.66 -8.61
CA PHE A 379 -7.58 0.52 -7.72
C PHE A 379 -8.54 -0.55 -8.26
N ILE A 380 -8.49 -1.74 -7.68
CA ILE A 380 -9.38 -2.85 -8.00
C ILE A 380 -10.60 -2.82 -7.08
N THR A 381 -11.74 -3.25 -7.61
CA THR A 381 -12.94 -3.52 -6.81
C THR A 381 -13.06 -5.03 -6.71
N GLU A 382 -13.02 -5.54 -5.49
CA GLU A 382 -13.08 -6.97 -5.22
C GLU A 382 -14.42 -7.30 -4.58
N ARG A 383 -15.03 -8.38 -5.04
CA ARG A 383 -16.28 -8.89 -4.49
C ARG A 383 -15.96 -9.97 -3.48
N ILE A 384 -16.45 -9.81 -2.26
CA ILE A 384 -16.32 -10.78 -1.17
C ILE A 384 -17.72 -11.26 -0.81
N VAL A 385 -17.91 -12.58 -0.81
CA VAL A 385 -19.13 -13.18 -0.24
C VAL A 385 -18.95 -13.25 1.26
N VAL A 386 -19.94 -12.78 2.02
CA VAL A 386 -19.92 -12.86 3.47
C VAL A 386 -21.07 -13.75 3.94
N GLN A 387 -20.72 -14.78 4.71
CA GLN A 387 -21.68 -15.65 5.38
C GLN A 387 -21.74 -15.30 6.87
N CYS A 388 -22.95 -15.14 7.39
CA CYS A 388 -23.28 -14.77 8.74
C CYS A 388 -23.86 -15.99 9.48
N LYS A 389 -23.24 -16.39 10.59
CA LYS A 389 -23.76 -17.49 11.43
C LYS A 389 -23.93 -17.06 12.88
N ALA A 390 -25.17 -16.88 13.30
CA ALA A 390 -25.51 -16.70 14.70
C ALA A 390 -25.41 -18.05 15.44
N ALA A 391 -24.50 -18.17 16.41
CA ALA A 391 -24.36 -19.39 17.22
C ALA A 391 -23.73 -19.10 18.59
N ALA A 392 -24.17 -19.82 19.62
CA ALA A 392 -23.56 -19.76 20.95
C ALA A 392 -22.37 -20.74 21.12
N LYS A 393 -22.22 -21.70 20.21
CA LYS A 393 -21.19 -22.76 20.26
C LYS A 393 -20.20 -22.58 19.11
N PRO A 394 -18.96 -23.09 19.24
CA PRO A 394 -17.97 -23.01 18.17
C PRO A 394 -18.47 -23.56 16.83
N ILE A 395 -18.19 -22.84 15.73
CA ILE A 395 -18.62 -23.25 14.39
C ILE A 395 -17.71 -24.36 13.84
N GLY A 396 -18.35 -25.48 13.47
CA GLY A 396 -17.73 -26.64 12.86
C GLY A 396 -17.69 -26.57 11.33
N LYS A 397 -16.83 -27.40 10.71
CA LYS A 397 -16.74 -27.49 9.24
C LYS A 397 -18.06 -27.97 8.59
N GLY A 398 -18.86 -28.79 9.27
CA GLY A 398 -20.15 -29.26 8.74
C GLY A 398 -21.21 -28.17 8.57
N LEU A 399 -21.05 -27.01 9.23
CA LEU A 399 -21.95 -25.86 9.08
C LEU A 399 -21.53 -24.88 7.98
N ILE A 400 -20.31 -25.07 7.46
CA ILE A 400 -19.69 -24.21 6.44
C ILE A 400 -19.21 -25.15 5.35
N THR A 401 -20.09 -25.54 4.44
CA THR A 401 -19.74 -26.34 3.27
C THR A 401 -19.49 -25.41 2.07
N ASP A 402 -18.81 -25.94 1.04
CA ASP A 402 -18.88 -25.39 -0.32
C ASP A 402 -18.36 -23.97 -0.57
N VAL A 403 -17.47 -23.45 0.30
CA VAL A 403 -16.84 -22.12 0.14
C VAL A 403 -16.26 -21.86 -1.25
N SER A 404 -15.67 -22.86 -1.91
CA SER A 404 -15.15 -22.66 -3.28
C SER A 404 -16.25 -22.47 -4.30
N ASP A 405 -17.29 -23.28 -4.20
CA ASP A 405 -18.41 -23.27 -5.14
C ASP A 405 -19.18 -21.95 -4.97
N THR A 406 -19.37 -21.47 -3.73
CA THR A 406 -19.93 -20.15 -3.45
C THR A 406 -19.09 -19.02 -4.06
N ILE A 407 -17.75 -19.07 -3.92
CA ILE A 407 -16.88 -18.04 -4.51
C ILE A 407 -17.00 -18.04 -6.04
N GLU A 408 -16.97 -19.22 -6.66
CA GLU A 408 -17.03 -19.39 -8.11
C GLU A 408 -18.39 -18.96 -8.67
N TYR A 409 -19.48 -19.45 -8.09
CA TYR A 409 -20.85 -19.14 -8.50
C TYR A 409 -21.13 -17.64 -8.48
N HIS A 410 -20.62 -16.91 -7.48
CA HIS A 410 -20.82 -15.45 -7.39
C HIS A 410 -19.76 -14.61 -8.11
N ASN A 411 -18.83 -15.26 -8.82
CA ASN A 411 -17.67 -14.62 -9.43
C ASN A 411 -16.96 -13.67 -8.45
N ALA A 412 -16.77 -14.15 -7.22
CA ALA A 412 -16.19 -13.40 -6.12
C ALA A 412 -14.68 -13.63 -6.05
N SER A 413 -13.96 -12.67 -5.48
CA SER A 413 -12.52 -12.76 -5.19
C SER A 413 -12.24 -13.45 -3.84
N GLY A 414 -13.26 -13.64 -3.01
CA GLY A 414 -13.09 -14.16 -1.66
C GLY A 414 -14.37 -14.46 -0.90
N TYR A 415 -14.19 -15.00 0.30
CA TYR A 415 -15.24 -15.43 1.21
C TYR A 415 -14.88 -15.09 2.66
N HIS A 416 -15.79 -14.45 3.38
CA HIS A 416 -15.64 -14.11 4.78
C HIS A 416 -16.73 -14.76 5.62
N LEU A 417 -16.36 -15.26 6.80
CA LEU A 417 -17.31 -15.80 7.78
C LEU A 417 -17.43 -14.86 8.97
N MET A 418 -18.62 -14.33 9.25
CA MET A 418 -18.91 -13.57 10.47
C MET A 418 -19.80 -14.42 11.38
N THR A 419 -19.44 -14.54 12.66
CA THR A 419 -20.19 -15.37 13.61
C THR A 419 -20.22 -14.78 15.01
N SER A 420 -21.36 -14.89 15.68
CA SER A 420 -21.48 -14.58 17.11
C SER A 420 -20.89 -15.68 18.01
N ALA A 421 -20.40 -16.77 17.42
CA ALA A 421 -19.72 -17.82 18.16
C ALA A 421 -18.38 -17.31 18.73
N PRO A 422 -17.97 -17.79 19.91
CA PRO A 422 -16.71 -17.38 20.53
C PRO A 422 -15.46 -17.85 19.78
N SER A 423 -15.58 -18.85 18.91
CA SER A 423 -14.47 -19.39 18.13
C SER A 423 -14.94 -20.27 16.97
N ILE A 424 -14.07 -20.52 16.00
CA ILE A 424 -14.23 -21.60 15.02
C ILE A 424 -13.41 -22.84 15.41
N THR A 425 -13.87 -24.02 14.99
CA THR A 425 -13.11 -25.27 15.21
C THR A 425 -11.78 -25.28 14.44
N ARG A 426 -10.78 -26.00 14.97
CA ARG A 426 -9.47 -26.18 14.31
C ARG A 426 -9.62 -26.73 12.88
N THR A 427 -10.54 -27.67 12.66
CA THR A 427 -10.80 -28.26 11.34
C THR A 427 -11.30 -27.23 10.34
N LEU A 428 -12.24 -26.36 10.74
CA LEU A 428 -12.73 -25.27 9.90
C LEU A 428 -11.63 -24.25 9.63
N ARG A 429 -10.87 -23.84 10.66
CA ARG A 429 -9.73 -22.93 10.51
C ARG A 429 -8.73 -23.43 9.48
N ASN A 430 -8.29 -24.68 9.60
CA ASN A 430 -7.34 -25.27 8.66
C ASN A 430 -7.92 -25.36 7.23
N TYR A 431 -9.21 -25.59 7.09
CA TYR A 431 -9.89 -25.56 5.80
C TYR A 431 -9.86 -24.16 5.17
N LEU A 432 -10.20 -23.12 5.93
CA LEU A 432 -10.18 -21.72 5.47
C LEU A 432 -8.77 -21.25 5.11
N ILE A 433 -7.76 -21.60 5.92
CA ILE A 433 -6.35 -21.32 5.63
C ILE A 433 -5.94 -21.97 4.30
N ARG A 434 -6.27 -23.24 4.06
CA ARG A 434 -5.96 -23.89 2.77
C ARG A 434 -6.59 -23.19 1.56
N LYS A 435 -7.76 -22.58 1.73
CA LYS A 435 -8.40 -21.78 0.66
C LYS A 435 -7.66 -20.45 0.46
N LYS A 436 -7.24 -19.81 1.56
CA LYS A 436 -6.38 -18.63 1.53
C LYS A 436 -5.05 -18.89 0.81
N ASP A 437 -4.41 -20.02 1.09
CA ASP A 437 -3.14 -20.43 0.47
C ASP A 437 -3.27 -20.69 -1.03
N ARG A 438 -4.49 -20.95 -1.52
CA ARG A 438 -4.81 -21.07 -2.96
C ARG A 438 -5.08 -19.72 -3.65
N GLY A 439 -4.93 -18.61 -2.93
CA GLY A 439 -5.07 -17.26 -3.47
C GLY A 439 -6.45 -16.62 -3.25
N PHE A 440 -7.42 -17.31 -2.64
CA PHE A 440 -8.70 -16.69 -2.30
C PHE A 440 -8.57 -15.73 -1.13
N LYS A 441 -9.33 -14.63 -1.15
CA LYS A 441 -9.42 -13.71 -0.01
C LYS A 441 -10.33 -14.29 1.05
N ILE A 442 -9.72 -14.97 2.02
CA ILE A 442 -10.44 -15.63 3.12
C ILE A 442 -10.14 -14.94 4.45
N ASP A 443 -11.19 -14.60 5.19
CA ASP A 443 -11.13 -14.12 6.56
C ASP A 443 -12.30 -14.67 7.39
N TRP A 444 -12.20 -14.61 8.72
CA TRP A 444 -13.31 -14.96 9.60
C TRP A 444 -13.28 -14.12 10.88
N TRP A 445 -14.44 -13.64 11.30
CA TRP A 445 -14.62 -12.84 12.51
C TRP A 445 -15.54 -13.60 13.46
N SER A 446 -15.01 -13.97 14.61
CA SER A 446 -15.76 -14.50 15.73
C SER A 446 -16.35 -13.37 16.57
N SER A 447 -17.02 -13.71 17.66
CA SER A 447 -17.54 -12.73 18.62
C SER A 447 -16.44 -11.76 19.07
N ILE A 448 -15.20 -12.24 19.18
CA ILE A 448 -14.05 -11.45 19.64
C ILE A 448 -13.70 -10.35 18.63
N GLU A 449 -13.56 -10.68 17.35
CA GLU A 449 -13.23 -9.69 16.32
C GLU A 449 -14.37 -8.68 16.13
N ILE A 450 -15.63 -9.12 16.29
CA ILE A 450 -16.79 -8.23 16.22
C ILE A 450 -16.81 -7.25 17.40
N GLU A 451 -16.50 -7.70 18.62
CA GLU A 451 -16.33 -6.82 19.78
C GLU A 451 -15.26 -5.73 19.52
N GLU A 452 -14.14 -6.05 18.86
CA GLU A 452 -13.12 -5.04 18.52
C GLU A 452 -13.63 -3.96 17.57
N LEU A 453 -14.52 -4.33 16.64
CA LEU A 453 -15.14 -3.38 15.71
C LEU A 453 -16.14 -2.49 16.45
N VAL A 454 -16.89 -3.06 17.40
CA VAL A 454 -17.82 -2.32 18.25
C VAL A 454 -17.08 -1.35 19.17
N ASP A 455 -15.95 -1.76 19.77
CA ASP A 455 -15.08 -0.88 20.56
C ASP A 455 -14.66 0.37 19.77
N LYS A 456 -14.34 0.20 18.48
CA LYS A 456 -13.94 1.30 17.58
C LYS A 456 -15.12 2.14 17.11
N HIS A 457 -16.31 1.56 17.09
CA HIS A 457 -17.53 2.18 16.57
C HIS A 457 -18.74 1.91 17.48
N PRO A 458 -18.77 2.50 18.69
CA PRO A 458 -19.80 2.20 19.70
C PRO A 458 -21.23 2.47 19.22
N GLN A 459 -21.41 3.36 18.25
CA GLN A 459 -22.71 3.63 17.63
C GLN A 459 -23.34 2.40 16.97
N LEU A 460 -22.56 1.37 16.65
CA LEU A 460 -23.07 0.10 16.12
C LEU A 460 -23.98 -0.65 17.08
N LEU A 461 -23.94 -0.37 18.39
CA LEU A 461 -24.80 -1.05 19.36
C LEU A 461 -26.24 -0.54 19.31
N SER A 462 -26.45 0.70 18.84
CA SER A 462 -27.77 1.31 18.77
C SER A 462 -28.69 0.53 17.85
N GLY A 463 -29.72 -0.12 18.40
CA GLY A 463 -30.67 -0.95 17.65
C GLY A 463 -30.29 -2.43 17.55
N TYR A 464 -29.16 -2.85 18.12
CA TYR A 464 -28.71 -4.25 18.17
C TYR A 464 -28.44 -4.74 19.60
N GLU A 465 -28.98 -4.07 20.62
CA GLU A 465 -28.80 -4.38 22.04
C GLU A 465 -29.37 -5.76 22.41
N SER A 466 -30.26 -6.31 21.60
CA SER A 466 -30.78 -7.68 21.76
C SER A 466 -29.78 -8.76 21.33
N ILE A 467 -28.71 -8.38 20.62
CA ILE A 467 -27.61 -9.26 20.17
C ILE A 467 -26.42 -9.16 21.12
N LEU A 468 -25.96 -7.94 21.38
CA LEU A 468 -24.72 -7.64 22.10
C LEU A 468 -24.94 -6.44 23.02
N GLN A 469 -24.53 -6.58 24.28
CA GLN A 469 -24.57 -5.52 25.28
C GLN A 469 -23.21 -5.34 25.92
N MET A 470 -22.87 -4.09 26.23
CA MET A 470 -21.70 -3.75 27.06
C MET A 470 -22.09 -3.92 28.54
N ILE A 471 -21.23 -4.58 29.33
CA ILE A 471 -21.47 -4.93 30.75
C ILE A 471 -21.01 -3.80 31.66
#